data_AF-A0A349Z1L5-F1
#
_entry.id   AF-A0A349Z1L5-F1
#
_cell.length_a   1.000
_cell.length_b   1.000
_cell.length_c   1.000
_cell.angle_alpha   90.00
_cell.angle_beta   90.00
_cell.angle_gamma   90.00
#
_symmetry.space_group_name_H-M   'P 1'
#
loop_
_entity.id
_entity.type
_entity.pdbx_description
1 polymer ?
#
loop_
_entity_poly.entity_id
_entity_poly.type
_entity_poly.pdbx_seq_one_letter_code
_entity_poly.pdbx_strand_id
1 'polypeptide(L)'
;MAGDDELERLRYENEKLQKINRVLMRRVEMGWGNHSDAYQSFEDAAMLADKVKERTYRLQQTLHRLEESNQQLELARRETEKSQIQAEQDRQRLRDAIESISDAFALFDADRKMVMVNSRCAEFWQQHKITYELGKTSFQEITAASLVLVDHKAKAQKKVGVYPDPIAQTIFKLRDGTWIQMQERKTNDNCLVVVYTDITNIKLAEEVRYETAMAEQAELLKATLENMSQGVVLINAQRQIETWNQRFF
;
A
#
# COMPACT_ATOMS: atom_id res chain seq x y z
N MET A 1 20.62 -99.36 -9.18
CA MET A 1 20.51 -98.85 -7.80
C MET A 1 19.87 -97.46 -7.69
N ALA A 2 19.69 -96.66 -8.76
CA ALA A 2 19.04 -95.34 -8.65
C ALA A 2 17.50 -95.33 -8.86
N GLY A 3 16.92 -96.34 -9.53
CA GLY A 3 15.47 -96.40 -9.78
C GLY A 3 14.63 -97.01 -8.66
N ASP A 4 15.25 -97.69 -7.69
CA ASP A 4 14.56 -98.31 -6.56
C ASP A 4 14.25 -97.29 -5.45
N ASP A 5 15.19 -96.36 -5.20
CA ASP A 5 15.02 -95.25 -4.24
C ASP A 5 13.91 -94.27 -4.64
N GLU A 6 13.74 -94.00 -5.94
CA GLU A 6 12.67 -93.13 -6.45
C GLU A 6 11.29 -93.81 -6.35
N LEU A 7 11.25 -95.12 -6.56
CA LEU A 7 10.04 -95.92 -6.41
C LEU A 7 9.59 -96.00 -4.94
N GLU A 8 10.52 -96.12 -3.99
CA GLU A 8 10.21 -96.09 -2.55
C GLU A 8 9.71 -94.72 -2.10
N ARG A 9 10.30 -93.63 -2.58
CA ARG A 9 9.86 -92.26 -2.27
C ARG A 9 8.44 -92.00 -2.75
N LEU A 10 8.14 -92.37 -3.99
CA LEU A 10 6.80 -92.22 -4.56
C LEU A 10 5.78 -93.10 -3.85
N ARG A 11 6.15 -94.30 -3.42
CA ARG A 11 5.27 -95.17 -2.61
C ARG A 11 4.95 -94.54 -1.26
N TYR A 12 5.94 -94.00 -0.56
CA TYR A 12 5.75 -93.31 0.71
C TYR A 12 4.84 -92.08 0.58
N GLU A 13 5.04 -91.28 -0.48
CA GLU A 13 4.22 -90.11 -0.74
C GLU A 13 2.78 -90.48 -1.12
N ASN A 14 2.60 -91.52 -1.93
CA ASN A 14 1.27 -92.02 -2.27
C ASN A 14 0.54 -92.57 -1.03
N GLU A 15 1.23 -93.30 -0.16
CA GLU A 15 0.65 -93.83 1.07
C GLU A 15 0.25 -92.69 2.04
N LYS A 16 1.09 -91.65 2.15
CA LYS A 16 0.78 -90.43 2.91
C LYS A 16 -0.45 -89.73 2.35
N LEU A 17 -0.54 -89.55 1.03
CA LEU A 17 -1.69 -88.94 0.36
C LEU A 17 -2.97 -89.77 0.55
N GLN A 18 -2.89 -91.10 0.43
CA GLN A 18 -4.01 -91.99 0.67
C GLN A 18 -4.48 -91.96 2.13
N LYS A 19 -3.57 -91.80 3.09
CA LYS A 19 -3.91 -91.67 4.51
C LYS A 19 -4.60 -90.34 4.79
N ILE A 20 -4.10 -89.25 4.22
CA ILE A 20 -4.73 -87.92 4.29
C ILE A 20 -6.13 -87.97 3.69
N ASN A 21 -6.28 -88.52 2.48
CA ASN A 21 -7.58 -88.65 1.82
C ASN A 21 -8.56 -89.52 2.61
N ARG A 22 -8.10 -90.63 3.22
CA ARG A 22 -8.96 -91.45 4.09
C ARG A 22 -9.44 -90.71 5.32
N VAL A 23 -8.57 -89.92 5.95
CA VAL A 23 -8.94 -89.11 7.12
C VAL A 23 -9.91 -88.01 6.73
N LEU A 24 -9.70 -87.37 5.58
CA LEU A 24 -10.60 -86.34 5.05
C LEU A 24 -11.97 -86.92 4.68
N MET A 25 -12.01 -88.05 3.96
CA MET A 25 -13.26 -88.73 3.61
C MET A 25 -14.00 -89.23 4.85
N ARG A 26 -13.31 -89.89 5.79
CA ARG A 26 -13.93 -90.34 7.04
C ARG A 26 -14.48 -89.16 7.87
N ARG A 27 -13.86 -87.99 7.79
CA ARG A 27 -14.34 -86.77 8.46
C ARG A 27 -15.56 -86.14 7.78
N VAL A 28 -15.70 -86.32 6.46
CA VAL A 28 -16.90 -85.96 5.70
C VAL A 28 -18.04 -86.95 5.96
N GLU A 29 -17.73 -88.24 6.06
CA GLU A 29 -18.70 -89.33 6.27
C GLU A 29 -19.26 -89.40 7.70
N MET A 30 -18.51 -88.95 8.72
CA MET A 30 -18.90 -89.06 10.14
C MET A 30 -19.90 -88.00 10.64
N GLY A 31 -20.53 -87.21 9.76
CA GLY A 31 -21.79 -86.54 10.07
C GLY A 31 -21.77 -85.01 9.99
N TRP A 32 -22.63 -84.52 9.09
CA TRP A 32 -22.97 -83.11 8.91
C TRP A 32 -24.28 -82.76 9.63
N GLY A 33 -24.19 -81.82 10.57
CA GLY A 33 -25.32 -81.04 11.09
C GLY A 33 -24.97 -79.56 11.23
N ASN A 34 -23.71 -79.23 11.53
CA ASN A 34 -23.27 -77.85 11.81
C ASN A 34 -22.18 -77.32 10.85
N HIS A 35 -21.83 -78.04 9.78
CA HIS A 35 -20.72 -77.63 8.89
C HIS A 35 -21.08 -76.48 7.96
N SER A 36 -22.35 -76.37 7.55
CA SER A 36 -22.84 -75.22 6.76
C SER A 36 -22.73 -73.93 7.56
N ASP A 37 -23.23 -73.91 8.81
CA ASP A 37 -23.22 -72.71 9.66
C ASP A 37 -21.81 -72.30 10.11
N ALA A 38 -20.94 -73.26 10.44
CA ALA A 38 -19.57 -72.96 10.83
C ALA A 38 -18.74 -72.43 9.65
N TYR A 39 -18.84 -73.07 8.47
CA TYR A 39 -18.12 -72.61 7.27
C TYR A 39 -18.63 -71.25 6.80
N GLN A 40 -19.95 -71.02 6.78
CA GLN A 40 -20.54 -69.71 6.48
C GLN A 40 -20.11 -68.64 7.48
N SER A 41 -20.05 -68.95 8.78
CA SER A 41 -19.56 -68.00 9.79
C SER A 41 -18.10 -67.64 9.60
N PHE A 42 -17.25 -68.58 9.18
CA PHE A 42 -15.85 -68.31 8.83
C PHE A 42 -15.73 -67.49 7.54
N GLU A 43 -16.56 -67.77 6.53
CA GLU A 43 -16.61 -67.01 5.28
C GLU A 43 -17.05 -65.56 5.52
N ASP A 44 -18.08 -65.35 6.35
CA ASP A 44 -18.54 -64.03 6.78
C ASP A 44 -17.49 -63.28 7.61
N ALA A 45 -16.81 -63.97 8.53
CA ALA A 45 -15.73 -63.38 9.32
C ALA A 45 -14.54 -62.97 8.44
N ALA A 46 -14.17 -63.77 7.44
CA ALA A 46 -13.13 -63.45 6.48
C ALA A 46 -13.51 -62.25 5.61
N MET A 47 -14.75 -62.21 5.11
CA MET A 47 -15.25 -61.07 4.32
C MET A 47 -15.29 -59.77 5.16
N LEU A 48 -15.72 -59.86 6.42
CA LEU A 48 -15.71 -58.71 7.33
C LEU A 48 -14.28 -58.23 7.62
N ALA A 49 -13.34 -59.15 7.84
CA ALA A 49 -11.94 -58.79 8.03
C ALA A 49 -11.36 -58.05 6.82
N ASP A 50 -11.69 -58.48 5.60
CA ASP A 50 -11.25 -57.81 4.38
C ASP A 50 -11.91 -56.43 4.21
N LYS A 51 -13.22 -56.31 4.50
CA LYS A 51 -13.92 -55.01 4.54
C LYS A 51 -13.35 -54.06 5.58
N VAL A 52 -12.99 -54.55 6.78
CA VAL A 52 -12.36 -53.74 7.83
C VAL A 52 -10.98 -53.28 7.38
N LYS A 53 -10.18 -54.16 6.78
CA LYS A 53 -8.87 -53.82 6.22
C LYS A 53 -8.96 -52.76 5.13
N GLU A 54 -9.88 -52.90 4.18
CA GLU A 54 -10.11 -51.94 3.12
C GLU A 54 -10.57 -50.58 3.69
N ARG A 55 -11.53 -50.57 4.62
CA ARG A 55 -11.97 -49.33 5.29
C ARG A 55 -10.85 -48.66 6.06
N THR A 56 -10.01 -49.44 6.75
CA THR A 56 -8.86 -48.93 7.51
C THR A 56 -7.85 -48.27 6.57
N TYR A 57 -7.57 -48.91 5.43
CA TYR A 57 -6.69 -48.35 4.41
C TYR A 57 -7.25 -47.04 3.83
N ARG A 58 -8.53 -47.00 3.45
CA ARG A 58 -9.18 -45.77 2.96
C ARG A 58 -9.17 -44.66 4.01
N LEU A 59 -9.39 -44.99 5.29
CA LEU A 59 -9.34 -44.04 6.39
C LEU A 59 -7.93 -43.47 6.56
N GLN A 60 -6.89 -44.32 6.55
CA GLN A 60 -5.49 -43.88 6.61
C GLN A 60 -5.14 -42.95 5.45
N GLN A 61 -5.56 -43.28 4.22
CA GLN A 61 -5.37 -42.39 3.07
C GLN A 61 -6.06 -41.04 3.25
N THR A 62 -7.28 -41.05 3.80
CA THR A 62 -8.06 -39.81 4.02
C THR A 62 -7.41 -38.95 5.10
N LEU A 63 -6.94 -39.56 6.20
CA LEU A 63 -6.20 -38.87 7.26
C LEU A 63 -4.93 -38.23 6.71
N HIS A 64 -4.16 -38.97 5.93
CA HIS A 64 -2.93 -38.44 5.33
C HIS A 64 -3.20 -37.23 4.42
N ARG A 65 -4.22 -37.30 3.54
CA ARG A 65 -4.62 -36.16 2.71
C ARG A 65 -5.10 -34.97 3.54
N LEU A 66 -5.80 -35.22 4.64
CA LEU A 66 -6.28 -34.17 5.54
C LEU A 66 -5.11 -33.49 6.27
N GLU A 67 -4.13 -34.27 6.73
CA GLU A 67 -2.89 -33.75 7.34
C GLU A 67 -2.12 -32.88 6.35
N GLU A 68 -1.92 -33.36 5.12
CA GLU A 68 -1.27 -32.58 4.06
C GLU A 68 -2.03 -31.28 3.77
N SER A 69 -3.36 -31.35 3.63
CA SER A 69 -4.19 -30.16 3.38
C SER A 69 -4.16 -29.18 4.54
N ASN A 70 -4.18 -29.66 5.79
CA ASN A 70 -4.07 -28.81 6.97
C ASN A 70 -2.72 -28.10 7.02
N GLN A 71 -1.62 -28.80 6.70
CA GLN A 71 -0.29 -28.20 6.63
C GLN A 71 -0.21 -27.11 5.55
N GLN A 72 -0.75 -27.38 4.36
CA GLN A 72 -0.82 -26.38 3.28
C GLN A 72 -1.63 -25.15 3.69
N LEU A 73 -2.77 -25.35 4.35
CA LEU A 73 -3.62 -24.27 4.83
C LEU A 73 -2.90 -23.43 5.90
N GLU A 74 -2.16 -24.07 6.80
CA GLU A 74 -1.40 -23.38 7.84
C GLU A 74 -0.28 -22.52 7.24
N LEU A 75 0.43 -23.04 6.24
CA LEU A 75 1.45 -22.29 5.51
C LEU A 75 0.84 -21.09 4.76
N ALA A 76 -0.25 -21.30 4.02
CA ALA A 76 -0.94 -20.23 3.31
C ALA A 76 -1.44 -19.14 4.26
N ARG A 77 -2.03 -19.52 5.40
CA ARG A 77 -2.47 -18.58 6.44
C ARG A 77 -1.31 -17.75 6.97
N ARG A 78 -0.19 -18.39 7.35
CA ARG A 78 1.00 -17.67 7.83
C ARG A 78 1.55 -16.69 6.81
N GLU A 79 1.54 -17.05 5.54
CA GLU A 79 1.98 -16.15 4.47
C GLU A 79 1.04 -14.94 4.32
N THR A 80 -0.27 -15.17 4.33
CA THR A 80 -1.26 -14.08 4.28
C THR A 80 -1.17 -13.16 5.51
N GLU A 81 -1.00 -13.72 6.71
CA GLU A 81 -0.82 -12.95 7.95
C GLU A 81 0.44 -12.09 7.89
N LYS A 82 1.56 -12.65 7.43
CA LYS A 82 2.79 -11.89 7.23
C LYS A 82 2.62 -10.75 6.23
N SER A 83 1.96 -11.02 5.10
CA SER A 83 1.70 -10.01 4.07
C SER A 83 0.79 -8.89 4.59
N GLN A 84 -0.26 -9.22 5.35
CA GLN A 84 -1.15 -8.25 5.97
C GLN A 84 -0.43 -7.37 6.99
N ILE A 85 0.37 -7.98 7.88
CA ILE A 85 1.16 -7.24 8.85
C ILE A 85 2.14 -6.28 8.15
N GLN A 86 2.82 -6.75 7.10
CA GLN A 86 3.75 -5.92 6.34
C GLN A 86 3.03 -4.75 5.65
N ALA A 87 1.90 -5.00 5.00
CA ALA A 87 1.11 -3.96 4.34
C ALA A 87 0.59 -2.91 5.34
N GLU A 88 0.16 -3.34 6.53
CA GLU A 88 -0.27 -2.43 7.59
C GLU A 88 0.89 -1.59 8.12
N GLN A 89 2.07 -2.19 8.32
CA GLN A 89 3.27 -1.46 8.73
C GLN A 89 3.69 -0.42 7.69
N ASP A 90 3.67 -0.76 6.40
CA ASP A 90 4.03 0.16 5.34
C ASP A 90 3.00 1.30 5.21
N ARG A 91 1.71 0.99 5.34
CA ARG A 91 0.65 1.99 5.39
C ARG A 91 0.84 2.95 6.57
N GLN A 92 1.17 2.43 7.75
CA GLN A 92 1.42 3.24 8.93
C GLN A 92 2.65 4.14 8.74
N ARG A 93 3.76 3.60 8.22
CA ARG A 93 4.97 4.39 7.91
C ARG A 93 4.69 5.51 6.92
N LEU A 94 3.89 5.25 5.87
CA LEU A 94 3.50 6.28 4.90
C LEU A 94 2.67 7.38 5.56
N ARG A 95 1.72 7.00 6.42
CA ARG A 95 0.94 7.97 7.19
C ARG A 95 1.84 8.82 8.10
N ASP A 96 2.73 8.19 8.85
CA ASP A 96 3.65 8.89 9.75
C ASP A 96 4.59 9.84 8.99
N ALA A 97 5.05 9.42 7.81
CA ALA A 97 5.86 10.26 6.94
C ALA A 97 5.08 11.51 6.46
N ILE A 98 3.82 11.34 6.03
CA ILE A 98 2.95 12.45 5.62
C ILE A 98 2.64 13.37 6.80
N GLU A 99 2.41 12.80 7.98
CA GLU A 99 2.12 13.55 9.20
C GLU A 99 3.32 14.38 9.68
N SER A 100 4.54 13.93 9.40
CA SER A 100 5.78 14.64 9.73
C SER A 100 6.06 15.85 8.82
N ILE A 101 5.32 16.02 7.72
CA ILE A 101 5.48 17.15 6.80
C ILE A 101 5.03 18.43 7.52
N SER A 102 5.89 19.46 7.52
CA SER A 102 5.60 20.76 8.14
C SER A 102 4.48 21.54 7.44
N ASP A 103 4.32 21.32 6.13
CA ASP A 103 3.32 21.97 5.29
C ASP A 103 1.96 21.26 5.39
N ALA A 104 0.88 21.99 5.12
CA ALA A 104 -0.46 21.43 5.08
C ALA A 104 -0.63 20.56 3.84
N PHE A 105 -0.96 19.28 4.06
CA PHE A 105 -1.10 18.26 3.03
C PHE A 105 -2.53 17.71 2.95
N ALA A 106 -3.06 17.62 1.74
CA ALA A 106 -4.32 16.95 1.44
C ALA A 106 -4.20 16.05 0.20
N LEU A 107 -4.73 14.83 0.30
CA LEU A 107 -4.83 13.87 -0.79
C LEU A 107 -6.29 13.68 -1.18
N PHE A 108 -6.54 13.70 -2.48
CA PHE A 108 -7.83 13.41 -3.08
C PHE A 108 -7.69 12.22 -4.03
N ASP A 109 -8.70 11.36 -4.08
CA ASP A 109 -8.74 10.23 -5.01
C ASP A 109 -8.97 10.67 -6.47
N ALA A 110 -9.14 9.68 -7.36
CA ALA A 110 -9.40 9.89 -8.78
C ALA A 110 -10.70 10.69 -9.04
N ASP A 111 -11.70 10.57 -8.16
CA ASP A 111 -12.97 11.30 -8.22
C ASP A 111 -12.89 12.69 -7.53
N ARG A 112 -11.68 13.11 -7.17
CA ARG A 112 -11.39 14.36 -6.47
C ARG A 112 -12.07 14.45 -5.11
N LYS A 113 -12.37 13.32 -4.47
CA LYS A 113 -12.86 13.26 -3.09
C LYS A 113 -11.69 13.17 -2.14
N MET A 114 -11.74 13.96 -1.08
CA MET A 114 -10.66 14.05 -0.10
C MET A 114 -10.54 12.74 0.68
N VAL A 115 -9.41 12.06 0.61
CA VAL A 115 -9.20 10.77 1.28
C VAL A 115 -8.23 10.83 2.45
N MET A 116 -7.38 11.86 2.51
CA MET A 116 -6.44 12.06 3.61
C MET A 116 -6.08 13.52 3.77
N VAL A 117 -5.83 13.91 5.02
CA VAL A 117 -5.27 15.19 5.42
C VAL A 117 -4.29 14.96 6.57
N ASN A 118 -3.20 15.71 6.60
CA ASN A 118 -2.34 15.75 7.79
C ASN A 118 -2.88 16.72 8.84
N SER A 119 -2.35 16.68 10.07
CA SER A 119 -2.75 17.63 11.15
C SER A 119 -2.61 19.08 10.72
N ARG A 120 -1.53 19.44 10.01
CA ARG A 120 -1.28 20.82 9.55
C ARG A 120 -2.42 21.36 8.69
N CYS A 121 -2.92 20.55 7.76
CA CYS A 121 -4.05 20.93 6.92
C CYS A 121 -5.36 20.98 7.72
N ALA A 122 -5.56 20.02 8.63
CA ALA A 122 -6.75 19.98 9.49
C ALA A 122 -6.82 21.21 10.42
N GLU A 123 -5.72 21.57 11.07
CA GLU A 123 -5.57 22.75 11.94
C GLU A 123 -5.86 24.04 11.17
N PHE A 124 -5.26 24.19 9.97
CA PHE A 124 -5.48 25.34 9.11
C PHE A 124 -6.97 25.52 8.78
N TRP A 125 -7.65 24.47 8.31
CA TRP A 125 -9.08 24.56 8.00
C TRP A 125 -9.95 24.75 9.23
N GLN A 126 -9.59 24.14 10.37
CA GLN A 126 -10.31 24.34 11.64
C GLN A 126 -10.21 25.80 12.12
N GLN A 127 -9.04 26.42 12.05
CA GLN A 127 -8.82 27.83 12.39
C GLN A 127 -9.71 28.76 11.54
N HIS A 128 -9.90 28.41 10.27
CA HIS A 128 -10.74 29.17 9.35
C HIS A 128 -12.21 28.71 9.31
N LYS A 129 -12.62 27.82 10.22
CA LYS A 129 -14.00 27.28 10.31
C LYS A 129 -14.50 26.60 9.04
N ILE A 130 -13.59 26.01 8.27
CA ILE A 130 -13.93 25.22 7.09
C ILE A 130 -14.20 23.78 7.54
N THR A 131 -15.36 23.26 7.16
CA THR A 131 -15.76 21.88 7.46
C THR A 131 -15.53 20.98 6.25
N TYR A 132 -15.12 19.74 6.50
CA TYR A 132 -14.90 18.73 5.48
C TYR A 132 -15.17 17.33 6.05
N GLU A 133 -15.45 16.38 5.16
CA GLU A 133 -15.62 14.98 5.48
C GLU A 133 -14.84 14.11 4.50
N LEU A 134 -14.00 13.22 5.02
CA LEU A 134 -13.21 12.30 4.21
C LEU A 134 -14.12 11.36 3.40
N GLY A 135 -13.76 11.13 2.14
CA GLY A 135 -14.51 10.36 1.14
C GLY A 135 -15.70 11.10 0.53
N LYS A 136 -16.11 12.26 1.05
CA LYS A 136 -17.31 12.98 0.58
C LYS A 136 -17.02 14.37 0.04
N THR A 137 -16.22 15.16 0.75
CA THR A 137 -15.88 16.53 0.33
C THR A 137 -14.96 16.47 -0.88
N SER A 138 -15.37 17.15 -1.95
CA SER A 138 -14.61 17.27 -3.18
C SER A 138 -13.60 18.41 -3.12
N PHE A 139 -12.59 18.34 -3.99
CA PHE A 139 -11.64 19.43 -4.19
C PHE A 139 -12.34 20.75 -4.56
N GLN A 140 -13.38 20.71 -5.40
CA GLN A 140 -14.11 21.92 -5.78
C GLN A 140 -14.85 22.56 -4.61
N GLU A 141 -15.49 21.76 -3.76
CA GLU A 141 -16.22 22.25 -2.57
C GLU A 141 -15.27 22.90 -1.57
N ILE A 142 -14.12 22.27 -1.30
CA ILE A 142 -13.14 22.83 -0.34
C ILE A 142 -12.49 24.10 -0.88
N THR A 143 -12.17 24.15 -2.19
CA THR A 143 -11.65 25.36 -2.83
C THR A 143 -12.68 26.49 -2.85
N ALA A 144 -13.96 26.18 -3.10
CA ALA A 144 -15.05 27.16 -3.02
C ALA A 144 -15.21 27.73 -1.61
N ALA A 145 -15.11 26.88 -0.57
CA ALA A 145 -15.18 27.32 0.81
C ALA A 145 -13.97 28.19 1.22
N SER A 146 -12.76 27.88 0.70
CA SER A 146 -11.53 28.61 1.04
C SER A 146 -11.36 29.93 0.28
N LEU A 147 -12.01 30.09 -0.87
CA LEU A 147 -11.99 31.33 -1.68
C LEU A 147 -12.36 32.57 -0.86
N VAL A 148 -13.24 32.43 0.14
CA VAL A 148 -13.67 33.54 1.01
C VAL A 148 -12.53 34.11 1.86
N LEU A 149 -11.49 33.32 2.10
CA LEU A 149 -10.31 33.71 2.89
C LEU A 149 -9.30 34.50 2.07
N VAL A 150 -9.34 34.40 0.74
CA VAL A 150 -8.38 35.03 -0.16
C VAL A 150 -8.64 36.53 -0.22
N ASP A 151 -7.58 37.33 -0.14
CA ASP A 151 -7.62 38.76 -0.44
C ASP A 151 -7.61 38.97 -1.95
N HIS A 152 -8.78 39.20 -2.53
CA HIS A 152 -8.93 39.47 -3.96
C HIS A 152 -8.26 40.77 -4.43
N LYS A 153 -7.86 41.67 -3.52
CA LYS A 153 -7.10 42.88 -3.87
C LYS A 153 -5.63 42.56 -4.12
N ALA A 154 -5.09 41.51 -3.48
CA ALA A 154 -3.77 41.00 -3.79
C ALA A 154 -3.85 40.20 -5.11
N LYS A 155 -3.12 40.66 -6.15
CA LYS A 155 -3.06 39.93 -7.43
C LYS A 155 -2.54 38.51 -7.18
N ALA A 156 -3.40 37.51 -7.37
CA ALA A 156 -3.00 36.11 -7.32
C ALA A 156 -1.93 35.85 -8.40
N GLN A 157 -0.77 35.36 -7.99
CA GLN A 157 0.31 35.02 -8.91
C GLN A 157 0.19 33.55 -9.27
N LYS A 158 -0.41 33.28 -10.44
CA LYS A 158 -0.45 31.94 -11.00
C LYS A 158 0.85 31.69 -11.77
N LYS A 159 1.73 30.84 -11.23
CA LYS A 159 2.88 30.32 -11.97
C LYS A 159 2.50 28.95 -12.49
N VAL A 160 2.09 28.89 -13.75
CA VAL A 160 1.94 27.60 -14.43
C VAL A 160 3.35 27.08 -14.70
N GLY A 161 3.72 25.93 -14.15
CA GLY A 161 5.02 25.32 -14.36
C GLY A 161 5.31 25.18 -15.85
N VAL A 162 6.50 25.61 -16.28
CA VAL A 162 7.02 25.28 -17.60
C VAL A 162 7.41 23.80 -17.56
N TYR A 163 6.89 23.03 -18.51
CA TYR A 163 7.07 21.59 -18.75
C TYR A 163 8.43 21.01 -18.29
N PRO A 164 8.48 19.77 -17.72
CA PRO A 164 7.60 18.64 -18.03
C PRO A 164 6.67 18.15 -16.91
N ASP A 165 6.62 18.81 -15.75
CA ASP A 165 5.72 18.38 -14.66
C ASP A 165 4.50 19.32 -14.60
N PRO A 166 3.25 18.82 -14.68
CA PRO A 166 2.03 19.64 -14.60
C PRO A 166 1.73 20.09 -13.17
N ILE A 167 2.73 20.64 -12.49
CA ILE A 167 2.56 21.24 -11.16
C ILE A 167 1.91 22.60 -11.37
N ALA A 168 0.63 22.69 -11.02
CA ALA A 168 -0.05 23.99 -10.94
C ALA A 168 0.33 24.64 -9.62
N GLN A 169 1.08 25.75 -9.70
CA GLN A 169 1.46 26.54 -8.53
C GLN A 169 0.69 27.85 -8.51
N THR A 170 0.00 28.12 -7.41
CA THR A 170 -0.73 29.37 -7.21
C THR A 170 -0.32 29.98 -5.88
N ILE A 171 0.11 31.24 -5.91
CA ILE A 171 0.39 32.02 -4.70
C ILE A 171 -0.76 33.00 -4.49
N PHE A 172 -1.31 33.01 -3.29
CA PHE A 172 -2.36 33.94 -2.88
C PHE A 172 -2.10 34.45 -1.46
N LYS A 173 -2.62 35.65 -1.18
CA LYS A 173 -2.57 36.26 0.14
C LYS A 173 -3.93 36.09 0.81
N LEU A 174 -3.94 35.67 2.06
CA LEU A 174 -5.13 35.60 2.89
C LEU A 174 -5.46 36.99 3.47
N ARG A 175 -6.71 37.18 3.91
CA ARG A 175 -7.17 38.44 4.51
C ARG A 175 -6.47 38.83 5.81
N ASP A 176 -5.90 37.86 6.52
CA ASP A 176 -5.11 38.08 7.74
C ASP A 176 -3.67 38.54 7.46
N GLY A 177 -3.25 38.55 6.20
CA GLY A 177 -1.91 38.96 5.78
C GLY A 177 -0.98 37.79 5.42
N THR A 178 -1.37 36.55 5.74
CA THR A 178 -0.58 35.35 5.48
C THR A 178 -0.47 35.07 3.98
N TRP A 179 0.74 34.73 3.51
CA TRP A 179 0.97 34.32 2.13
C TRP A 179 1.01 32.80 2.03
N ILE A 180 0.11 32.23 1.22
CA ILE A 180 0.03 30.79 0.99
C ILE A 180 0.44 30.48 -0.45
N GLN A 181 1.34 29.50 -0.56
CA GLN A 181 1.67 28.84 -1.82
C GLN A 181 0.93 27.50 -1.87
N MET A 182 0.03 27.35 -2.83
CA MET A 182 -0.64 26.09 -3.14
C MET A 182 0.04 25.41 -4.31
N GLN A 183 0.40 24.13 -4.13
CA GLN A 183 0.94 23.27 -5.17
C GLN A 183 -0.01 22.09 -5.39
N GLU A 184 -0.41 21.88 -6.64
CA GLU A 184 -1.20 20.72 -7.05
C GLU A 184 -0.31 19.75 -7.83
N ARG A 185 -0.32 18.47 -7.45
CA ARG A 185 0.40 17.40 -8.14
C ARG A 185 -0.50 16.21 -8.38
N LYS A 186 -0.56 15.72 -9.62
CA LYS A 186 -1.27 14.48 -9.94
C LYS A 186 -0.34 13.29 -9.76
N THR A 187 -0.85 12.23 -9.14
CA THR A 187 -0.13 10.94 -9.05
C THR A 187 -0.43 10.09 -10.28
N ASN A 188 0.34 9.01 -10.46
CA ASN A 188 0.14 8.05 -11.56
C ASN A 188 -1.25 7.40 -11.52
N ASP A 189 -1.83 7.25 -10.32
CA ASP A 189 -3.17 6.67 -10.11
C ASP A 189 -4.29 7.70 -10.28
N ASN A 190 -3.99 8.86 -10.89
CA ASN A 190 -4.90 9.99 -11.12
C ASN A 190 -5.43 10.68 -9.84
N CYS A 191 -4.91 10.32 -8.67
CA CYS A 191 -5.14 11.05 -7.42
C CYS A 191 -4.55 12.47 -7.49
N LEU A 192 -5.09 13.40 -6.70
CA LEU A 192 -4.58 14.75 -6.56
C LEU A 192 -3.94 14.93 -5.19
N VAL A 193 -2.69 15.36 -5.16
CA VAL A 193 -2.02 15.85 -3.97
C VAL A 193 -2.04 17.36 -4.00
N VAL A 194 -2.46 17.98 -2.90
CA VAL A 194 -2.43 19.43 -2.72
C VAL A 194 -1.62 19.74 -1.47
N VAL A 195 -0.62 20.61 -1.63
CA VAL A 195 0.23 21.09 -0.54
C VAL A 195 0.07 22.59 -0.40
N TYR A 196 -0.15 23.06 0.82
CA TYR A 196 -0.19 24.47 1.18
C TYR A 196 1.00 24.81 2.07
N THR A 197 1.87 25.68 1.57
CA THR A 197 3.06 26.17 2.27
C THR A 197 2.84 27.63 2.66
N ASP A 198 3.09 27.97 3.93
CA ASP A 198 3.16 29.37 4.35
C ASP A 198 4.50 29.97 3.90
N ILE A 199 4.44 30.94 3.00
CA ILE A 199 5.61 31.62 2.44
C ILE A 199 5.72 33.07 2.94
N THR A 200 5.01 33.43 4.01
CA THR A 200 4.98 34.80 4.55
C THR A 200 6.39 35.30 4.86
N ASN A 201 7.19 34.48 5.54
CA ASN A 201 8.58 34.83 5.88
C ASN A 201 9.45 35.04 4.63
N ILE A 202 9.23 34.23 3.59
CA ILE A 202 9.96 34.37 2.32
C ILE A 202 9.57 35.68 1.64
N LYS A 203 8.28 36.01 1.63
CA LYS A 203 7.76 37.25 1.01
C LYS A 203 8.25 38.50 1.75
N LEU A 204 8.23 38.50 3.08
CA LEU A 204 8.77 39.60 3.88
C LEU A 204 10.28 39.77 3.67
N ALA A 205 11.03 38.66 3.63
CA ALA A 205 12.46 38.72 3.36
C ALA A 205 12.77 39.22 1.93
N GLU A 206 11.95 38.85 0.95
CA GLU A 206 12.05 39.35 -0.44
C GLU A 206 11.84 40.86 -0.51
N GLU A 207 10.83 41.38 0.21
CA GLU A 207 10.52 42.81 0.28
C GLU A 207 11.64 43.61 0.92
N VAL A 208 12.14 43.17 2.10
CA VAL A 208 13.28 43.83 2.77
C VAL A 208 14.51 43.85 1.87
N ARG A 209 14.83 42.75 1.19
CA ARG A 209 15.98 42.68 0.26
C ARG A 209 15.82 43.62 -0.93
N TYR A 210 14.60 43.76 -1.44
CA TYR A 210 14.31 44.68 -2.53
C TYR A 210 14.50 46.14 -2.08
N GLU A 211 13.97 46.50 -0.90
CA GLU A 211 14.14 47.84 -0.34
C GLU A 211 15.61 48.20 -0.09
N THR A 212 16.39 47.28 0.49
CA THR A 212 17.82 47.52 0.74
C THR A 212 18.59 47.70 -0.57
N ALA A 213 18.33 46.87 -1.58
CA ALA A 213 18.99 46.97 -2.88
C ALA A 213 18.64 48.28 -3.60
N MET A 214 17.39 48.72 -3.51
CA MET A 214 16.96 50.02 -4.05
C MET A 214 17.63 51.18 -3.33
N ALA A 215 17.75 51.11 -1.99
CA ALA A 215 18.42 52.14 -1.20
C ALA A 215 19.92 52.25 -1.54
N GLU A 216 20.63 51.12 -1.62
CA GLU A 216 22.04 51.06 -2.02
C GLU A 216 22.26 51.62 -3.44
N GLN A 217 21.38 51.27 -4.38
CA GLN A 217 21.46 51.76 -5.75
C GLN A 217 21.20 53.27 -5.83
N ALA A 218 20.26 53.80 -5.04
CA ALA A 218 20.00 55.23 -4.96
C ALA A 218 21.19 55.99 -4.33
N GLU A 219 21.82 55.44 -3.31
CA GLU A 219 23.01 56.03 -2.67
C GLU A 219 24.20 56.08 -3.63
N LEU A 220 24.46 54.98 -4.37
CA LEU A 220 25.50 54.96 -5.40
C LEU A 220 25.23 55.97 -6.52
N LEU A 221 23.98 56.10 -6.98
CA LEU A 221 23.61 57.10 -7.99
C LEU A 221 23.86 58.52 -7.48
N LYS A 222 23.51 58.79 -6.21
CA LYS A 222 23.77 60.09 -5.60
C LYS A 222 25.27 60.38 -5.46
N ALA A 223 26.04 59.42 -4.95
CA ALA A 223 27.49 59.57 -4.78
C ALA A 223 28.22 59.73 -6.13
N THR A 224 27.78 59.04 -7.17
CA THR A 224 28.33 59.22 -8.52
C THR A 224 27.99 60.60 -9.07
N LEU A 225 26.75 61.07 -8.97
CA LEU A 225 26.36 62.42 -9.39
C LEU A 225 27.12 63.53 -8.64
N GLU A 226 27.37 63.37 -7.33
CA GLU A 226 28.12 64.35 -6.52
C GLU A 226 29.63 64.37 -6.86
N ASN A 227 30.22 63.21 -7.18
CA ASN A 227 31.64 63.11 -7.52
C ASN A 227 31.96 63.39 -9.00
N MET A 228 30.95 63.61 -9.84
CA MET A 228 31.18 64.03 -11.22
C MET A 228 31.76 65.44 -11.26
N SER A 229 32.82 65.61 -12.06
CA SER A 229 33.46 66.92 -12.28
C SER A 229 32.59 67.88 -13.09
N GLN A 230 31.57 67.36 -13.77
CA GLN A 230 30.62 68.13 -14.57
C GLN A 230 29.33 68.42 -13.78
N GLY A 231 28.74 69.59 -14.01
CA GLY A 231 27.41 69.94 -13.53
C GLY A 231 26.33 69.10 -14.20
N VAL A 232 25.50 68.39 -13.42
CA VAL A 232 24.40 67.56 -13.90
C VAL A 232 23.10 67.99 -13.24
N VAL A 233 22.05 68.13 -14.05
CA VAL A 233 20.67 68.41 -13.61
C VAL A 233 19.74 67.34 -14.16
N LEU A 234 18.90 66.78 -13.29
CA LEU A 234 17.87 65.82 -13.64
C LEU A 234 16.54 66.58 -13.85
N ILE A 235 15.85 66.29 -14.94
CA ILE A 235 14.59 66.93 -15.31
C ILE A 235 13.54 65.82 -15.46
N ASN A 236 12.40 65.97 -14.78
CA ASN A 236 11.33 64.98 -14.81
C ASN A 236 10.53 65.03 -16.13
N ALA A 237 9.60 64.08 -16.32
CA ALA A 237 8.77 63.99 -17.52
C ALA A 237 7.89 65.24 -17.75
N GLN A 238 7.64 66.04 -16.71
CA GLN A 238 6.88 67.29 -16.74
C GLN A 238 7.77 68.52 -17.04
N ARG A 239 9.04 68.32 -17.42
CA ARG A 239 10.04 69.36 -17.71
C ARG A 239 10.39 70.26 -16.50
N GLN A 240 10.24 69.74 -15.29
CA GLN A 240 10.65 70.44 -14.07
C GLN A 240 11.98 69.87 -13.55
N ILE A 241 12.81 70.73 -12.97
CA ILE A 241 14.07 70.32 -12.35
C ILE A 241 13.75 69.49 -11.10
N GLU A 242 14.28 68.28 -11.04
CA GLU A 242 14.03 67.32 -9.97
C GLU A 242 15.20 67.24 -8.98
N THR A 243 16.44 67.26 -9.50
CA THR A 243 17.66 67.30 -8.68
C THR A 243 18.84 67.86 -9.48
N TRP A 244 19.88 68.36 -8.82
CA TRP A 244 21.13 68.81 -9.44
C TRP A 244 22.32 68.50 -8.51
N ASN A 245 23.51 68.34 -9.09
CA ASN A 245 24.74 68.21 -8.31
C ASN A 245 25.37 69.58 -7.99
N GLN A 246 26.27 69.63 -7.00
CA GLN A 246 26.86 70.90 -6.54
C GLN A 246 27.70 71.62 -7.60
N ARG A 247 28.18 70.91 -8.63
CA ARG A 247 28.97 71.48 -9.75
C ARG A 247 28.11 72.11 -10.84
N PHE A 248 26.78 72.03 -10.73
CA PHE A 248 25.85 72.64 -11.69
C PHE A 248 25.76 74.17 -11.54
N PHE A 249 26.09 74.69 -10.37
CA PHE A 249 26.27 76.12 -10.11
C PHE A 249 27.76 76.47 -10.06
#